data_AF-A0A2H9N985-F1
#
_entry.id   AF-A0A2H9N985-F1
#
_cell.length_a   1.000
_cell.length_b   1.000
_cell.length_c   1.000
_cell.angle_alpha   90.00
_cell.angle_beta   90.00
_cell.angle_gamma   90.00
#
_symmetry.space_group_name_H-M   'P 1'
#
loop_
_entity.id
_entity.type
_entity.pdbx_description
1 polymer ?
#
loop_
_entity_poly.entity_id
_entity_poly.type
_entity_poly.pdbx_seq_one_letter_code
_entity_poly.pdbx_strand_id
1 'polypeptide(L)' 'IDGSDGTDIICGNSGNDTMLGDDDNDILDGGGDTDTINGGDDSDICYRGETMTSCETQHSGDYPNCGST' A
#
# COMPACT_ATOMS: atom_id res chain seq x y z
N ILE A 1 4.30 5.39 6.66
CA ILE A 1 3.28 4.49 7.21
C ILE A 1 3.89 3.09 7.14
N ASP A 2 3.76 2.32 8.20
CA ASP A 2 4.54 1.10 8.42
C ASP A 2 3.58 0.03 8.95
N GLY A 3 3.54 -1.12 8.29
CA GLY A 3 2.72 -2.29 8.60
C GLY A 3 3.23 -3.06 9.81
N SER A 4 4.55 -3.13 9.98
CA SER A 4 5.24 -4.08 10.87
C SER A 4 4.93 -5.54 10.55
N ASP A 5 5.49 -6.48 11.34
CA ASP A 5 5.27 -7.91 11.10
C ASP A 5 3.78 -8.30 11.08
N GLY A 6 3.37 -8.99 10.01
CA GLY A 6 2.07 -9.63 9.89
C GLY A 6 1.32 -9.24 8.62
N THR A 7 0.18 -9.88 8.38
CA THR A 7 -0.69 -9.50 7.26
C THR A 7 -1.49 -8.25 7.59
N ASP A 8 -1.17 -7.14 6.92
CA ASP A 8 -1.72 -5.82 7.19
C ASP A 8 -2.59 -5.24 6.07
N ILE A 9 -3.43 -4.29 6.48
CA ILE A 9 -4.16 -3.39 5.57
C ILE A 9 -3.72 -1.97 5.91
N ILE A 10 -2.98 -1.35 5.00
CA ILE A 10 -2.37 -0.03 5.18
C ILE A 10 -3.05 0.97 4.24
N CYS A 11 -3.47 2.11 4.77
CA CYS A 11 -4.19 3.15 4.03
C CYS A 11 -3.50 4.52 4.19
N GLY A 12 -2.94 5.06 3.10
CA GLY A 12 -2.34 6.40 3.05
C GLY A 12 -3.35 7.52 3.19
N ASN A 13 -4.49 7.39 2.49
CA ASN A 13 -5.51 8.44 2.35
C ASN A 13 -4.96 9.63 1.55
N SER A 14 -5.32 10.87 1.89
CA SER A 14 -4.83 12.04 1.15
C SER A 14 -3.43 12.44 1.63
N GLY A 15 -2.51 12.68 0.70
CA GLY A 15 -1.20 13.25 0.96
C GLY A 15 -0.10 12.50 0.21
N ASN A 16 1.13 12.98 0.29
CA ASN A 16 2.26 12.25 -0.28
C ASN A 16 2.80 11.27 0.76
N ASP A 17 2.37 10.01 0.70
CA ASP A 17 2.73 9.00 1.66
C ASP A 17 3.94 8.17 1.24
N THR A 18 4.65 7.65 2.24
CA THR A 18 5.66 6.60 2.06
C THR A 18 5.23 5.43 2.92
N MET A 19 4.96 4.29 2.29
CA MET A 19 4.36 3.12 2.91
C MET A 19 5.30 1.91 2.82
N LEU A 20 5.33 1.10 3.87
CA LEU A 20 6.12 -0.11 4.02
C LEU A 20 5.23 -1.21 4.59
N GLY A 21 5.13 -2.36 3.92
CA GLY A 21 4.39 -3.54 4.39
C GLY A 21 5.23 -4.43 5.32
N ASP A 22 6.52 -4.60 5.00
CA ASP A 22 7.48 -5.49 5.67
C ASP A 22 7.28 -6.98 5.30
N ASP A 23 7.16 -7.87 6.28
CA ASP A 23 7.06 -9.32 6.05
C ASP A 23 5.58 -9.75 6.04
N ASP A 24 5.25 -10.84 5.34
CA ASP A 24 3.91 -11.39 5.08
C ASP A 24 3.13 -10.68 3.94
N ASN A 25 1.95 -11.22 3.59
CA ASN A 25 1.17 -10.76 2.45
C ASN A 25 0.30 -9.55 2.79
N ASP A 26 0.63 -8.37 2.29
CA ASP A 26 -0.03 -7.13 2.66
C ASP A 26 -0.99 -6.57 1.61
N ILE A 27 -1.86 -5.66 2.07
CA ILE A 27 -2.66 -4.79 1.23
C ILE A 27 -2.34 -3.33 1.56
N LEU A 28 -1.73 -2.62 0.61
CA LEU A 28 -1.35 -1.21 0.79
C LEU A 28 -2.12 -0.35 -0.20
N ASP A 29 -2.75 0.74 0.26
CA ASP A 29 -3.48 1.69 -0.59
C ASP A 29 -2.94 3.10 -0.37
N GLY A 30 -2.25 3.65 -1.39
CA GLY A 30 -1.61 4.97 -1.33
C GLY A 30 -2.62 6.09 -1.09
N GLY A 31 -3.81 5.97 -1.69
CA GLY A 31 -4.81 7.00 -1.56
C GLY A 31 -4.69 8.05 -2.67
N GLY A 32 -4.70 9.31 -2.29
CA GLY A 32 -4.65 10.43 -3.22
C GLY A 32 -3.39 11.26 -3.03
N ASP A 33 -2.98 11.93 -4.10
CA ASP A 33 -1.71 12.65 -4.27
C ASP A 33 -0.60 11.73 -4.81
N THR A 34 0.64 11.81 -4.31
CA THR A 34 1.77 11.06 -4.88
C THR A 34 2.48 10.23 -3.83
N ASP A 35 2.34 8.92 -3.96
CA ASP A 35 2.70 7.94 -2.96
C ASP A 35 3.87 7.07 -3.39
N THR A 36 4.63 6.64 -2.40
CA THR A 36 5.67 5.62 -2.53
C THR A 36 5.30 4.42 -1.68
N ILE A 37 5.21 3.25 -2.30
CA ILE A 37 4.81 2.00 -1.65
C ILE A 37 5.96 1.00 -1.76
N ASN A 38 6.34 0.40 -0.65
CA ASN A 38 7.11 -0.83 -0.61
C ASN A 38 6.22 -1.91 0.01
N GLY A 39 5.89 -2.97 -0.72
CA GLY A 39 5.15 -4.11 -0.15
C GLY A 39 6.05 -4.81 0.85
N GLY A 40 7.03 -5.55 0.36
CA GLY A 40 8.13 -6.02 1.20
C GLY A 40 8.55 -7.41 0.78
N ASP A 41 8.62 -8.33 1.73
CA ASP A 41 8.79 -9.75 1.45
C ASP A 41 7.40 -10.41 1.30
N ASP A 42 7.35 -11.60 0.67
CA ASP A 42 6.12 -12.31 0.32
C ASP A 42 5.26 -11.65 -0.78
N SER A 43 3.92 -11.76 -0.76
CA SER A 43 3.06 -11.38 -1.89
C SER A 43 2.04 -10.32 -1.53
N ASP A 44 2.24 -9.13 -2.11
CA ASP A 44 1.52 -7.92 -1.76
C ASP A 44 0.56 -7.45 -2.84
N ILE A 45 -0.47 -6.74 -2.39
CA ILE A 45 -1.44 -6.06 -3.25
C ILE A 45 -1.37 -4.55 -2.96
N CYS A 46 -0.83 -3.81 -3.91
CA CYS A 46 -0.69 -2.37 -3.82
C CYS A 46 -1.75 -1.66 -4.68
N TYR A 47 -2.45 -0.73 -4.06
CA TYR A 47 -3.46 0.14 -4.65
C TYR A 47 -2.93 1.57 -4.70
N ARG A 48 -3.19 2.28 -5.79
CA ARG A 48 -2.92 3.73 -5.93
C ARG A 48 -1.51 4.16 -5.49
N GLY A 49 -0.49 3.43 -5.91
CA GLY A 49 0.91 3.84 -5.74
C GLY A 49 1.51 4.39 -7.03
N GLU A 50 2.17 5.54 -6.97
CA GLU A 50 2.90 6.12 -8.10
C GLU A 50 4.30 5.55 -8.22
N THR A 51 4.96 5.33 -7.08
CA THR A 51 6.27 4.69 -7.00
C THR A 51 6.16 3.41 -6.17
N MET A 52 6.31 2.25 -6.80
CA MET A 52 6.11 0.96 -6.12
C MET A 52 7.37 0.09 -6.20
N THR A 53 7.74 -0.52 -5.08
CA THR A 53 8.76 -1.56 -4.96
C THR A 53 8.15 -2.77 -4.26
N SER A 54 8.58 -3.98 -4.62
CA SER A 54 8.07 -5.24 -4.04
C SER A 54 6.54 -5.28 -3.93
N CYS A 55 5.85 -4.91 -5.02
CA CYS A 55 4.40 -5.00 -5.13
C CYS A 55 4.07 -5.95 -6.27
N GLU A 56 3.67 -7.17 -5.94
CA GLU A 56 3.42 -8.26 -6.89
C GLU A 56 2.14 -8.00 -7.69
N THR A 57 1.13 -7.43 -7.04
CA THR A 57 -0.12 -7.04 -7.67
C THR A 57 -0.36 -5.54 -7.50
N GLN A 58 -0.61 -4.85 -8.60
CA GLN A 58 -0.82 -3.40 -8.62
C GLN A 58 -2.21 -3.07 -9.17
N HIS A 59 -2.97 -2.24 -8.45
CA HIS A 59 -4.31 -1.81 -8.85
C HIS A 59 -4.43 -0.28 -8.83
N SER A 60 -4.97 0.29 -9.91
CA SER A 60 -5.21 1.75 -10.02
C SER A 60 -6.51 2.24 -9.35
N GLY A 61 -7.19 1.38 -8.58
CA GLY A 61 -8.49 1.69 -7.98
C GLY A 61 -8.38 1.78 -6.47
N ASP A 62 -9.47 2.15 -5.79
CA ASP A 62 -9.47 2.24 -4.33
C ASP A 62 -9.60 0.85 -3.69
N TYR A 63 -8.90 0.61 -2.58
CA TYR A 63 -9.18 -0.54 -1.75
C TYR A 63 -10.45 -0.24 -0.92
N PRO A 64 -11.52 -1.06 -1.01
CA PRO A 64 -12.84 -0.72 -0.45
C PRO A 64 -12.84 -0.44 1.07
N ASN A 65 -11.86 -0.96 1.80
CA ASN A 65 -11.77 -0.83 3.25
C ASN A 65 -10.89 0.33 3.71
N CYS A 66 -10.18 1.01 2.81
CA CYS A 66 -9.40 2.22 3.14
C CYS A 66 -10.23 3.50 3.13
N GLY A 67 -11.53 3.40 2.79
CA GLY A 67 -12.40 4.54 2.65
C GLY A 67 -12.15 5.29 1.34
N SER A 68 -13.23 5.76 0.72
CA SER A 68 -13.16 6.63 -0.45
C SER A 68 -12.68 8.02 -0.02
N THR A 69 -11.49 8.41 -0.46
CA THR A 69 -10.96 9.78 -0.40
C THR A 69 -11.64 10.68 -1.43
#